data_AF-A0A9W8THX8-F1
#
_entry.id   AF-A0A9W8THX8-F1
#
_cell.length_a   1.000
_cell.length_b   1.000
_cell.length_c   1.000
_cell.angle_alpha   90.00
_cell.angle_beta   90.00
_cell.angle_gamma   90.00
#
_symmetry.space_group_name_H-M   'P 1'
#
loop_
_entity.id
_entity.type
_entity.pdbx_description
1 polymer ?
#
loop_
_entity_poly.entity_id
_entity_poly.type
_entity_poly.pdbx_seq_one_letter_code
_entity_poly.pdbx_strand_id
1 'polypeptide(L)'
;MFSDRRSRGAYCAAVLITILKLPLDMPPPESPSLTTPKGLNLFTGLADYVRRCQTFEGGISAKPGVEAHGAYAFCALGCLAILDAPHRIFSRYLDMPRLISWLSSRQYAPEGGLSGRTNKLVDGCYSHWVGGCWPLIEAAIHGPTILASTGTPSSGVEDLYSREGLVRYILCCGQDQTKRGGMRDKPYQPSDAYHTCYVLSGLSSAQHITRILSSDEDGMFPPWTYEVLPHISEAQVYNEEDRVSPTDPVYVIPEDRRKDIMSYFSSRPGF
;
A
#
# COMPACT_ATOMS: atom_id res chain seq x y z
N MET A 1 -17.15 8.58 18.49
CA MET A 1 -15.99 9.38 18.07
C MET A 1 -15.55 8.99 16.66
N PHE A 2 -16.33 9.23 15.59
CA PHE A 2 -15.87 9.16 14.18
C PHE A 2 -16.96 9.81 13.31
N SER A 3 -16.92 11.14 13.13
CA SER A 3 -17.91 11.89 12.35
C SER A 3 -17.75 11.73 10.83
N ASP A 4 -16.71 11.02 10.36
CA ASP A 4 -16.54 10.68 8.95
C ASP A 4 -15.82 9.33 8.80
N ARG A 5 -16.58 8.23 8.73
CA ARG A 5 -16.02 6.89 8.52
C ARG A 5 -15.54 6.78 7.07
N ARG A 6 -14.24 6.95 6.85
CA ARG A 6 -13.59 6.80 5.54
C ARG A 6 -12.38 5.88 5.62
N SER A 7 -12.04 5.23 4.50
CA SER A 7 -10.90 4.31 4.36
C SER A 7 -9.57 4.94 4.82
N ARG A 8 -9.37 6.25 4.62
CA ARG A 8 -8.18 6.97 5.13
C ARG A 8 -8.07 6.94 6.65
N GLY A 9 -9.16 7.25 7.35
CA GLY A 9 -9.16 7.27 8.81
C GLY A 9 -8.91 5.88 9.39
N ALA A 10 -9.47 4.84 8.75
CA ALA A 10 -9.24 3.46 9.12
C ALA A 10 -7.77 3.05 8.93
N TYR A 11 -7.17 3.37 7.79
CA TYR A 11 -5.77 3.06 7.50
C TYR A 11 -4.80 3.78 8.44
N CYS A 12 -4.96 5.10 8.64
CA CYS A 12 -4.12 5.85 9.56
C CYS A 12 -4.24 5.32 11.00
N ALA A 13 -5.46 5.00 11.46
CA ALA A 13 -5.65 4.41 12.78
C ALA A 13 -4.98 3.03 12.89
N ALA A 14 -5.13 2.17 11.88
CA ALA A 14 -4.51 0.84 11.88
C ALA A 14 -2.98 0.92 11.91
N VAL A 15 -2.39 1.80 11.10
CA VAL A 15 -0.94 2.06 11.12
C VAL A 15 -0.47 2.50 12.52
N LEU A 16 -1.16 3.44 13.14
CA LEU A 16 -0.78 3.93 14.48
C LEU A 16 -0.92 2.84 15.54
N ILE A 17 -2.05 2.12 15.56
CA ILE A 17 -2.28 1.01 16.49
C ILE A 17 -1.14 -0.02 16.38
N THR A 18 -0.75 -0.37 15.16
CA THR A 18 0.26 -1.41 14.93
C THR A 18 1.68 -0.93 15.20
N ILE A 19 2.09 0.25 14.72
CA ILE A 19 3.45 0.78 14.91
C ILE A 19 3.71 1.11 16.39
N LEU A 20 2.71 1.66 17.09
CA LEU A 20 2.83 2.03 18.51
C LEU A 20 2.54 0.86 19.46
N LYS A 21 2.20 -0.34 18.94
CA LYS A 21 1.84 -1.52 19.73
C LYS A 21 0.73 -1.24 20.77
N LEU A 22 -0.27 -0.45 20.37
CA LEU A 22 -1.40 -0.14 21.26
C LEU A 22 -2.21 -1.40 21.59
N PRO A 23 -2.74 -1.53 22.81
CA PRO A 23 -3.65 -2.62 23.17
C PRO A 23 -4.85 -2.67 22.22
N LEU A 24 -5.14 -3.85 21.69
CA LEU A 24 -6.28 -4.04 20.78
C LEU A 24 -7.60 -4.07 21.54
N ASP A 25 -7.58 -4.54 22.79
CA ASP A 25 -8.76 -4.55 23.64
C ASP A 25 -9.20 -3.12 23.93
N MET A 26 -10.51 -2.87 23.76
CA MET A 26 -11.08 -1.58 24.11
C MET A 26 -10.95 -1.37 25.63
N PRO A 27 -10.52 -0.17 26.08
CA PRO A 27 -10.53 0.12 27.51
C PRO A 27 -11.93 -0.13 28.09
N PRO A 28 -12.04 -0.65 29.32
CA PRO A 28 -13.33 -0.88 29.95
C PRO A 28 -14.14 0.43 29.94
N PRO A 29 -15.46 0.35 29.75
CA PRO A 29 -16.27 1.55 29.60
C PRO A 29 -16.20 2.40 30.87
N GLU A 30 -15.54 3.55 30.81
CA GLU A 30 -15.62 4.60 31.84
C GLU A 30 -17.00 5.29 31.85
N SER A 31 -17.85 4.99 30.87
CA SER A 31 -19.21 5.52 30.73
C SER A 31 -20.26 4.40 30.74
N PRO A 32 -21.32 4.49 31.57
CA PRO A 32 -22.41 3.52 31.59
C PRO A 32 -23.20 3.39 30.27
N SER A 33 -22.92 4.23 29.27
CA SER A 33 -23.54 4.20 27.94
C SER A 33 -22.77 3.37 26.91
N LEU A 34 -21.55 2.89 27.22
CA LEU A 34 -20.79 1.99 26.35
C LEU A 34 -20.90 0.55 26.85
N THR A 35 -21.91 -0.17 26.38
CA THR A 35 -21.85 -1.64 26.40
C THR A 35 -20.99 -2.07 25.21
N THR A 36 -19.69 -2.25 25.38
CA THR A 36 -18.86 -2.91 24.36
C THR A 36 -19.15 -4.42 24.45
N PRO A 37 -19.73 -5.08 23.43
CA PRO A 37 -19.86 -6.53 23.43
C PRO A 37 -18.52 -7.22 23.71
N LYS A 38 -18.54 -8.30 24.50
CA LYS A 38 -17.36 -9.13 24.76
C LYS A 38 -16.74 -9.60 23.43
N GLY A 39 -15.42 -9.47 23.29
CA GLY A 39 -14.67 -9.95 22.12
C GLY A 39 -14.51 -8.95 20.98
N LEU A 40 -14.92 -7.68 21.15
CA LEU A 40 -14.58 -6.62 20.20
C LEU A 40 -13.24 -5.97 20.55
N ASN A 41 -12.41 -5.82 19.54
CA ASN A 41 -11.15 -5.07 19.57
C ASN A 41 -11.17 -3.90 18.58
N LEU A 42 -10.13 -3.06 18.57
CA LEU A 42 -10.00 -1.89 17.70
C LEU A 42 -10.07 -2.21 16.18
N PHE A 43 -9.85 -3.46 15.80
CA PHE A 43 -9.91 -3.93 14.42
C PHE A 43 -11.23 -4.62 14.04
N THR A 44 -12.15 -4.78 15.00
CA THR A 44 -13.36 -5.55 14.75
C THR A 44 -14.26 -4.86 13.72
N GLY A 45 -14.65 -5.61 12.69
CA GLY A 45 -15.47 -5.12 11.58
C GLY A 45 -14.71 -4.28 10.53
N LEU A 46 -13.39 -4.08 10.69
CA LEU A 46 -12.58 -3.32 9.73
C LEU A 46 -12.55 -3.99 8.35
N ALA A 47 -12.29 -5.30 8.28
CA ALA A 47 -12.26 -6.03 7.02
C ALA A 47 -13.62 -6.04 6.30
N ASP A 48 -14.73 -6.21 7.05
CA ASP A 48 -16.08 -6.08 6.51
C ASP A 48 -16.42 -4.68 6.02
N TYR A 49 -15.93 -3.64 6.71
CA TYR A 49 -16.06 -2.27 6.25
C TYR A 49 -15.34 -2.06 4.91
N VAL A 50 -14.10 -2.55 4.80
CA VAL A 50 -13.32 -2.52 3.55
C VAL A 50 -14.04 -3.24 2.42
N ARG A 51 -14.55 -4.45 2.66
CA ARG A 51 -15.33 -5.22 1.68
C ARG A 51 -16.50 -4.42 1.10
N ARG A 52 -17.26 -3.71 1.94
CA ARG A 52 -18.38 -2.87 1.49
C ARG A 52 -17.95 -1.63 0.69
N CYS A 53 -16.67 -1.25 0.72
CA CYS A 53 -16.15 -0.13 -0.06
C CYS A 53 -15.71 -0.52 -1.47
N GLN A 54 -15.61 -1.83 -1.79
CA GLN A 54 -15.36 -2.26 -3.16
C GLN A 54 -16.58 -1.93 -4.04
N THR A 55 -16.31 -1.34 -5.20
CA THR A 55 -17.33 -0.83 -6.11
C THR A 55 -17.62 -1.81 -7.24
N PHE A 56 -18.65 -1.51 -8.04
CA PHE A 56 -18.96 -2.30 -9.23
C PHE A 56 -17.83 -2.27 -10.28
N GLU A 57 -17.00 -1.21 -10.29
CA GLU A 57 -15.85 -1.09 -11.18
C GLU A 57 -14.71 -2.05 -10.81
N GLY A 58 -14.74 -2.66 -9.61
CA GLY A 58 -13.67 -3.49 -9.06
C GLY A 58 -12.74 -2.75 -8.10
N GLY A 59 -12.54 -1.45 -8.30
CA GLY A 59 -11.77 -0.60 -7.40
C GLY A 59 -12.48 -0.32 -6.08
N ILE A 60 -11.76 0.29 -5.14
CA ILE A 60 -12.24 0.55 -3.77
C ILE A 60 -12.41 2.06 -3.56
N SER A 61 -13.49 2.41 -2.88
CA SER A 61 -13.92 3.78 -2.64
C SER A 61 -13.66 4.25 -1.20
N ALA A 62 -13.90 5.53 -0.92
CA ALA A 62 -13.69 6.10 0.42
C ALA A 62 -14.61 5.50 1.49
N LYS A 63 -15.82 5.12 1.06
CA LYS A 63 -16.92 4.63 1.88
C LYS A 63 -17.91 3.90 0.96
N PRO A 64 -18.78 3.01 1.47
CA PRO A 64 -19.70 2.26 0.62
C PRO A 64 -20.54 3.16 -0.29
N GLY A 65 -20.67 2.76 -1.57
CA GLY A 65 -21.54 3.41 -2.54
C GLY A 65 -21.00 4.70 -3.17
N VAL A 66 -19.71 5.02 -3.04
CA VAL A 66 -19.08 6.13 -3.79
C VAL A 66 -18.07 5.61 -4.82
N GLU A 67 -17.60 6.51 -5.69
CA GLU A 67 -16.69 6.19 -6.80
C GLU A 67 -15.38 5.54 -6.34
N ALA A 68 -14.86 4.61 -7.14
CA ALA A 68 -13.57 3.97 -6.89
C ALA A 68 -12.41 4.96 -7.04
N HIS A 69 -11.38 4.85 -6.19
CA HIS A 69 -10.25 5.76 -6.24
C HIS A 69 -8.96 5.13 -5.70
N GLY A 70 -7.84 5.37 -6.37
CA GLY A 70 -6.54 4.72 -6.11
C GLY A 70 -6.09 4.92 -4.67
N ALA A 71 -6.13 6.16 -4.19
CA ALA A 71 -5.80 6.48 -2.80
C ALA A 71 -6.60 5.68 -1.77
N TYR A 72 -7.90 5.41 -2.02
CA TYR A 72 -8.71 4.62 -1.10
C TYR A 72 -8.51 3.11 -1.28
N ALA A 73 -8.15 2.66 -2.49
CA ALA A 73 -7.69 1.30 -2.72
C ALA A 73 -6.42 0.98 -1.95
N PHE A 74 -5.41 1.86 -1.99
CA PHE A 74 -4.21 1.69 -1.17
C PHE A 74 -4.53 1.64 0.33
N CYS A 75 -5.31 2.60 0.85
CA CYS A 75 -5.71 2.58 2.27
C CYS A 75 -6.44 1.29 2.65
N ALA A 76 -7.35 0.79 1.80
CA ALA A 76 -8.10 -0.42 2.05
C ALA A 76 -7.21 -1.68 2.05
N LEU A 77 -6.30 -1.79 1.08
CA LEU A 77 -5.33 -2.90 1.01
C LEU A 77 -4.37 -2.86 2.20
N GLY A 78 -3.87 -1.68 2.58
CA GLY A 78 -3.05 -1.49 3.78
C GLY A 78 -3.77 -1.90 5.06
N CYS A 79 -5.05 -1.53 5.23
CA CYS A 79 -5.87 -2.01 6.34
C CYS A 79 -5.91 -3.54 6.40
N LEU A 80 -6.25 -4.19 5.28
CA LEU A 80 -6.34 -5.65 5.24
C LEU A 80 -4.98 -6.31 5.49
N ALA A 81 -3.90 -5.77 4.92
CA ALA A 81 -2.53 -6.27 5.11
C ALA A 81 -2.02 -6.10 6.55
N ILE A 82 -2.56 -5.15 7.33
CA ILE A 82 -2.27 -5.04 8.77
C ILE A 82 -3.00 -6.14 9.56
N LEU A 83 -4.21 -6.50 9.13
CA LEU A 83 -5.04 -7.50 9.81
C LEU A 83 -4.54 -8.92 9.59
N ASP A 84 -4.08 -9.24 8.38
CA ASP A 84 -3.62 -10.58 8.00
C ASP A 84 -2.77 -10.52 6.72
N ALA A 85 -2.06 -11.60 6.40
CA ALA A 85 -1.21 -11.71 5.22
C ALA A 85 -2.03 -11.51 3.92
N PRO A 86 -1.53 -10.73 2.93
CA PRO A 86 -2.26 -10.41 1.71
C PRO A 86 -2.88 -11.62 0.99
N HIS A 87 -2.14 -12.73 0.90
CA HIS A 87 -2.57 -13.95 0.22
C HIS A 87 -3.74 -14.69 0.92
N ARG A 88 -3.94 -14.45 2.23
CA ARG A 88 -5.06 -15.01 3.00
C ARG A 88 -6.28 -14.09 2.97
N ILE A 89 -6.08 -12.79 3.20
CA ILE A 89 -7.19 -11.88 3.51
C ILE A 89 -7.77 -11.17 2.30
N PHE A 90 -6.99 -10.91 1.25
CA PHE A 90 -7.51 -10.16 0.11
C PHE A 90 -8.61 -10.93 -0.62
N SER A 91 -8.37 -12.21 -0.97
CA SER A 91 -9.35 -13.07 -1.63
C SER A 91 -10.58 -13.38 -0.76
N ARG A 92 -10.45 -13.31 0.57
CA ARG A 92 -11.55 -13.49 1.52
C ARG A 92 -12.51 -12.30 1.54
N TYR A 93 -12.02 -11.08 1.34
CA TYR A 93 -12.82 -9.85 1.50
C TYR A 93 -13.02 -9.05 0.21
N LEU A 94 -12.29 -9.34 -0.86
CA LEU A 94 -12.32 -8.58 -2.12
C LEU A 94 -12.51 -9.50 -3.32
N ASP A 95 -13.25 -9.03 -4.32
CA ASP A 95 -13.22 -9.58 -5.68
C ASP A 95 -11.90 -9.20 -6.34
N MET A 96 -10.91 -10.10 -6.21
CA MET A 96 -9.54 -9.87 -6.68
C MET A 96 -9.43 -9.71 -8.20
N PRO A 97 -10.06 -10.56 -9.05
CA PRO A 97 -10.02 -10.36 -10.51
C PRO A 97 -10.50 -8.98 -10.94
N ARG A 98 -11.61 -8.48 -10.37
CA ARG A 98 -12.10 -7.13 -10.70
C ARG A 98 -11.17 -6.04 -10.18
N LEU A 99 -10.61 -6.21 -8.99
CA LEU A 99 -9.66 -5.23 -8.44
C LEU A 99 -8.40 -5.13 -9.29
N ILE A 100 -7.82 -6.26 -9.70
CA ILE A 100 -6.63 -6.31 -10.57
C ILE A 100 -6.92 -5.63 -11.91
N SER A 101 -8.06 -5.97 -12.53
CA SER A 101 -8.49 -5.33 -13.78
C SER A 101 -8.64 -3.81 -13.62
N TRP A 102 -9.27 -3.36 -12.53
CA TRP A 102 -9.43 -1.95 -12.24
C TRP A 102 -8.09 -1.25 -12.01
N LEU A 103 -7.19 -1.81 -11.19
CA LEU A 103 -5.86 -1.24 -10.95
C LEU A 103 -5.04 -1.16 -12.24
N SER A 104 -5.06 -2.20 -13.06
CA SER A 104 -4.38 -2.24 -14.37
C SER A 104 -4.87 -1.11 -15.28
N SER A 105 -6.19 -0.88 -15.34
CA SER A 105 -6.79 0.19 -16.13
C SER A 105 -6.51 1.63 -15.64
N ARG A 106 -5.71 1.80 -14.59
CA ARG A 106 -5.26 3.12 -14.14
C ARG A 106 -4.03 3.61 -14.90
N GLN A 107 -3.25 2.73 -15.51
CA GLN A 107 -2.03 3.11 -16.22
C GLN A 107 -2.34 3.48 -17.67
N TYR A 108 -1.90 4.66 -18.10
CA TYR A 108 -2.20 5.19 -19.44
C TYR A 108 -0.97 5.19 -20.35
N ALA A 109 -1.23 5.23 -21.65
CA ALA A 109 -0.22 5.45 -22.69
C ALA A 109 -0.69 6.60 -23.61
N PRO A 110 0.21 7.48 -24.08
CA PRO A 110 1.68 7.37 -24.00
C PRO A 110 2.30 7.86 -22.68
N GLU A 111 1.53 8.39 -21.73
CA GLU A 111 2.07 9.03 -20.55
C GLU A 111 2.87 8.08 -19.64
N GLY A 112 2.46 6.82 -19.50
CA GLY A 112 3.07 5.82 -18.61
C GLY A 112 2.68 5.97 -17.14
N GLY A 113 2.15 7.13 -16.76
CA GLY A 113 1.67 7.44 -15.41
C GLY A 113 0.34 6.78 -15.06
N LEU A 114 -0.06 6.95 -13.80
CA LEU A 114 -1.26 6.36 -13.22
C LEU A 114 -2.32 7.44 -12.94
N SER A 115 -3.57 7.14 -13.27
CA SER A 115 -4.74 7.95 -12.92
C SER A 115 -5.34 7.50 -11.59
N GLY A 116 -6.03 8.39 -10.88
CA GLY A 116 -6.66 8.07 -9.60
C GLY A 116 -7.99 7.31 -9.73
N ARG A 117 -8.71 7.51 -10.84
CA ARG A 117 -10.04 6.97 -11.09
C ARG A 117 -10.34 7.00 -12.59
N THR A 118 -11.37 6.27 -13.00
CA THR A 118 -11.77 6.10 -14.40
C THR A 118 -12.01 7.45 -15.09
N ASN A 119 -11.51 7.61 -16.32
CA ASN A 119 -11.65 8.83 -17.15
C ASN A 119 -11.10 10.13 -16.52
N LYS A 120 -10.09 10.03 -15.65
CA LYS A 120 -9.34 11.19 -15.13
C LYS A 120 -7.89 11.13 -15.58
N LEU A 121 -7.23 12.27 -15.48
CA LEU A 121 -5.84 12.43 -15.90
C LEU A 121 -4.90 11.61 -15.00
N VAL A 122 -3.72 11.29 -15.55
CA VAL A 122 -2.56 10.85 -14.77
C VAL A 122 -2.10 11.93 -13.81
N ASP A 123 -1.53 11.51 -12.69
CA ASP A 123 -0.95 12.38 -11.66
C ASP A 123 0.15 11.63 -10.91
N GLY A 124 1.27 12.30 -10.71
CA GLY A 124 2.48 11.78 -10.08
C GLY A 124 2.25 11.17 -8.71
N CYS A 125 1.30 11.67 -7.90
CA CYS A 125 1.04 11.08 -6.59
C CYS A 125 0.43 9.67 -6.67
N TYR A 126 -0.22 9.31 -7.78
CA TYR A 126 -0.72 7.94 -7.99
C TYR A 126 0.39 6.94 -8.29
N SER A 127 1.63 7.40 -8.52
CA SER A 127 2.81 6.53 -8.49
C SER A 127 2.89 5.77 -7.16
N HIS A 128 2.53 6.41 -6.04
CA HIS A 128 2.35 5.71 -4.76
C HIS A 128 0.94 5.15 -4.59
N TRP A 129 -0.11 5.96 -4.74
CA TRP A 129 -1.45 5.53 -4.35
C TRP A 129 -2.05 4.41 -5.20
N VAL A 130 -1.60 4.25 -6.44
CA VAL A 130 -1.96 3.10 -7.29
C VAL A 130 -0.76 2.18 -7.45
N GLY A 131 0.44 2.72 -7.71
CA GLY A 131 1.64 1.91 -7.90
C GLY A 131 2.00 1.09 -6.66
N GLY A 132 1.83 1.66 -5.47
CA GLY A 132 2.02 0.99 -4.18
C GLY A 132 0.96 -0.06 -3.83
N CYS A 133 -0.12 -0.19 -4.61
CA CYS A 133 -1.03 -1.34 -4.49
C CYS A 133 -0.37 -2.61 -5.06
N TRP A 134 0.43 -2.49 -6.12
CA TRP A 134 0.96 -3.65 -6.84
C TRP A 134 1.82 -4.58 -6.00
N PRO A 135 2.76 -4.11 -5.15
CA PRO A 135 3.52 -5.00 -4.27
C PRO A 135 2.62 -5.85 -3.34
N LEU A 136 1.51 -5.28 -2.86
CA LEU A 136 0.55 -6.01 -2.02
C LEU A 136 -0.28 -7.01 -2.84
N ILE A 137 -0.66 -6.66 -4.08
CA ILE A 137 -1.39 -7.54 -5.00
C ILE A 137 -0.49 -8.70 -5.45
N GLU A 138 0.75 -8.43 -5.85
CA GLU A 138 1.75 -9.43 -6.21
C GLU A 138 2.01 -10.37 -5.01
N ALA A 139 2.21 -9.82 -3.80
CA ALA A 139 2.34 -10.62 -2.58
C ALA A 139 1.12 -11.50 -2.30
N ALA A 140 -0.10 -11.03 -2.61
CA ALA A 140 -1.32 -11.81 -2.46
C ALA A 140 -1.43 -12.96 -3.48
N ILE A 141 -0.94 -12.75 -4.71
CA ILE A 141 -0.98 -13.76 -5.78
C ILE A 141 0.12 -14.82 -5.57
N HIS A 142 1.33 -14.40 -5.20
CA HIS A 142 2.47 -15.31 -5.05
C HIS A 142 2.45 -16.08 -3.72
N GLY A 143 1.91 -15.48 -2.65
CA GLY A 143 1.97 -16.07 -1.32
C GLY A 143 3.40 -16.19 -0.76
N PRO A 144 3.58 -16.96 0.33
CA PRO A 144 4.90 -17.21 0.92
C PRO A 144 5.80 -17.97 -0.04
N THR A 145 7.01 -17.45 -0.29
CA THR A 145 8.00 -18.18 -1.09
C THR A 145 8.64 -19.25 -0.22
N ILE A 146 8.36 -20.53 -0.51
CA ILE A 146 9.04 -21.65 0.14
C ILE A 146 10.55 -21.50 -0.17
N LEU A 147 11.38 -21.48 0.88
CA LEU A 147 12.86 -21.38 0.87
C LEU A 147 13.60 -22.45 0.03
N ALA A 148 12.91 -23.27 -0.77
CA ALA A 148 13.44 -24.45 -1.43
C ALA A 148 14.07 -24.20 -2.81
N SER A 149 14.06 -22.98 -3.34
CA SER A 149 14.73 -22.68 -4.61
C SER A 149 15.74 -21.56 -4.40
N THR A 150 17.00 -21.95 -4.18
CA THR A 150 18.22 -21.14 -4.25
C THR A 150 18.56 -20.67 -5.67
N GLY A 151 17.58 -20.65 -6.57
CA GLY A 151 17.68 -20.02 -7.88
C GLY A 151 17.17 -18.60 -7.82
N THR A 152 17.78 -17.71 -8.60
CA THR A 152 17.13 -16.46 -9.04
C THR A 152 15.67 -16.76 -9.38
N PRO A 153 14.69 -15.96 -8.91
CA PRO A 153 13.30 -16.17 -9.25
C PRO A 153 13.21 -16.29 -10.77
N SER A 154 12.77 -17.45 -11.25
CA SER A 154 12.50 -17.62 -12.67
C SER A 154 11.57 -16.50 -13.11
N SER A 155 11.99 -15.80 -14.14
CA SER A 155 11.38 -14.68 -14.89
C SER A 155 10.01 -14.98 -15.49
N GLY A 156 9.18 -15.79 -14.83
CA GLY A 156 7.95 -16.37 -15.38
C GLY A 156 6.65 -15.70 -14.95
N VAL A 157 6.68 -14.69 -14.07
CA VAL A 157 5.50 -13.88 -13.79
C VAL A 157 5.78 -12.47 -14.30
N GLU A 158 5.18 -12.15 -15.44
CA GLU A 158 5.19 -10.82 -16.01
C GLU A 158 4.62 -9.82 -14.99
N ASP A 159 5.23 -8.63 -14.92
CA ASP A 159 4.72 -7.56 -14.07
C ASP A 159 3.25 -7.26 -14.43
N LEU A 160 2.39 -7.13 -13.43
CA LEU A 160 0.95 -6.86 -13.63
C LEU A 160 0.67 -5.42 -14.11
N TYR A 161 1.71 -4.59 -14.17
CA TYR A 161 1.69 -3.21 -14.66
C TYR A 161 3.05 -2.87 -15.29
N SER A 162 3.08 -1.85 -16.12
CA SER A 162 4.33 -1.41 -16.74
C SER A 162 5.19 -0.62 -15.76
N ARG A 163 6.13 -1.29 -15.08
CA ARG A 163 7.17 -0.64 -14.26
C ARG A 163 7.95 0.37 -15.09
N GLU A 164 8.32 -0.02 -16.32
CA GLU A 164 8.99 0.86 -17.29
C GLU A 164 8.19 2.15 -17.54
N GLY A 165 6.90 2.04 -17.89
CA GLY A 165 6.06 3.21 -18.18
C GLY A 165 5.96 4.15 -17.00
N LEU A 166 5.83 3.61 -15.78
CA LEU A 166 5.76 4.41 -14.58
C LEU A 166 7.09 5.13 -14.29
N VAL A 167 8.23 4.42 -14.38
CA VAL A 167 9.56 5.03 -14.19
C VAL A 167 9.80 6.14 -15.21
N ARG A 168 9.46 5.92 -16.49
CA ARG A 168 9.54 6.96 -17.52
C ARG A 168 8.68 8.17 -17.17
N TYR A 169 7.44 7.98 -16.72
CA TYR A 169 6.58 9.09 -16.31
C TYR A 169 7.21 9.89 -15.16
N ILE A 170 7.72 9.22 -14.13
CA ILE A 170 8.35 9.84 -12.97
C ILE A 170 9.59 10.65 -13.39
N LEU A 171 10.52 10.04 -14.10
CA LEU A 171 11.81 10.66 -14.43
C LEU A 171 11.68 11.72 -15.54
N CYS A 172 10.84 11.49 -16.55
CA CYS A 172 10.70 12.41 -17.68
C CYS A 172 9.64 13.50 -17.44
N CYS A 173 8.55 13.20 -16.73
CA CYS A 173 7.42 14.12 -16.58
C CYS A 173 7.27 14.66 -15.15
N GLY A 174 7.62 13.85 -14.14
CA GLY A 174 7.41 14.16 -12.72
C GLY A 174 8.45 15.10 -12.10
N GLN A 175 9.63 15.25 -12.70
CA GLN A 175 10.68 16.14 -12.18
C GLN A 175 10.44 17.61 -12.51
N ASP A 176 10.56 18.50 -11.52
CA ASP A 176 10.64 19.94 -11.74
C ASP A 176 12.06 20.31 -12.20
N GLN A 177 12.17 20.69 -13.47
CA GLN A 177 13.42 21.03 -14.14
C GLN A 177 13.91 22.46 -13.82
N THR A 178 13.18 23.22 -13.01
CA THR A 178 13.62 24.53 -12.54
C THR A 178 14.58 24.40 -11.35
N LYS A 179 15.20 25.51 -10.93
CA LYS A 179 16.07 25.56 -9.74
C LYS A 179 15.38 25.18 -8.43
N ARG A 180 14.04 25.09 -8.41
CA ARG A 180 13.26 24.67 -7.24
C ARG A 180 13.48 23.19 -6.92
N GLY A 181 13.67 22.35 -7.95
CA GLY A 181 13.68 20.90 -7.80
C GLY A 181 12.37 20.33 -7.22
N GLY A 182 12.42 19.05 -6.87
CA GLY A 182 11.26 18.31 -6.37
C GLY A 182 10.42 17.68 -7.47
N MET A 183 9.35 16.98 -7.06
CA MET A 183 8.43 16.31 -7.97
C MET A 183 7.06 17.01 -7.98
N ARG A 184 6.32 16.82 -9.08
CA ARG A 184 5.02 17.45 -9.34
C ARG A 184 3.97 16.44 -9.74
N ASP A 185 2.71 16.89 -9.76
CA ASP A 185 1.56 16.17 -10.30
C ASP A 185 1.80 15.74 -11.77
N LYS A 186 1.97 16.73 -12.66
CA LYS A 186 2.15 16.54 -14.10
C LYS A 186 2.89 17.74 -14.71
N PRO A 187 3.34 17.68 -15.99
CA PRO A 187 3.95 18.83 -16.63
C PRO A 187 3.12 20.11 -16.49
N TYR A 188 3.81 21.24 -16.32
CA TYR A 188 3.24 22.57 -16.07
C TYR A 188 2.60 22.81 -14.69
N GLN A 189 2.55 21.79 -13.80
CA GLN A 189 2.23 22.01 -12.39
C GLN A 189 3.49 22.32 -11.57
N PRO A 190 3.40 23.17 -10.53
CA PRO A 190 4.53 23.42 -9.63
C PRO A 190 4.86 22.18 -8.80
N SER A 191 6.12 22.00 -8.42
CA SER A 191 6.50 20.99 -7.43
C SER A 191 6.03 21.36 -6.02
N ASP A 192 5.73 20.34 -5.22
CA ASP A 192 5.45 20.48 -3.80
C ASP A 192 5.95 19.26 -3.02
N ALA A 193 5.94 19.35 -1.69
CA ALA A 193 6.45 18.29 -0.82
C ALA A 193 5.58 17.02 -0.86
N TYR A 194 4.27 17.15 -1.12
CA TYR A 194 3.35 16.02 -1.20
C TYR A 194 3.66 15.15 -2.43
N HIS A 195 3.74 15.77 -3.61
CA HIS A 195 4.11 15.09 -4.84
C HIS A 195 5.56 14.61 -4.78
N THR A 196 6.48 15.39 -4.22
CA THR A 196 7.87 14.92 -4.03
C THR A 196 7.92 13.62 -3.23
N CYS A 197 7.21 13.56 -2.11
CA CYS A 197 7.14 12.35 -1.29
C CYS A 197 6.53 11.17 -2.07
N TYR A 198 5.31 11.33 -2.59
CA TYR A 198 4.57 10.20 -3.16
C TYR A 198 5.04 9.77 -4.55
N VAL A 199 5.66 10.67 -5.33
CA VAL A 199 6.33 10.31 -6.57
C VAL A 199 7.57 9.47 -6.28
N LEU A 200 8.40 9.86 -5.30
CA LEU A 200 9.59 9.08 -4.92
C LEU A 200 9.24 7.77 -4.22
N SER A 201 8.19 7.71 -3.40
CA SER A 201 7.66 6.45 -2.88
C SER A 201 7.15 5.53 -3.98
N GLY A 202 6.54 6.09 -5.04
CA GLY A 202 6.15 5.33 -6.23
C GLY A 202 7.33 4.83 -7.04
N LEU A 203 8.39 5.64 -7.17
CA LEU A 203 9.65 5.22 -7.80
C LEU A 203 10.28 4.05 -7.04
N SER A 204 10.35 4.16 -5.70
CA SER A 204 10.79 3.08 -4.82
C SER A 204 9.98 1.80 -5.07
N SER A 205 8.64 1.89 -5.10
CA SER A 205 7.78 0.75 -5.41
C SER A 205 8.02 0.14 -6.79
N ALA A 206 8.29 0.94 -7.82
CA ALA A 206 8.57 0.45 -9.17
C ALA A 206 9.92 -0.26 -9.27
N GLN A 207 10.90 0.18 -8.49
CA GLN A 207 12.27 -0.34 -8.47
C GLN A 207 12.45 -1.58 -7.57
N HIS A 208 11.44 -1.98 -6.81
CA HIS A 208 11.53 -3.07 -5.84
C HIS A 208 10.35 -4.05 -5.95
N ILE A 209 10.56 -5.28 -5.47
CA ILE A 209 9.53 -6.31 -5.29
C ILE A 209 9.37 -6.64 -3.81
N THR A 210 8.16 -7.05 -3.41
CA THR A 210 7.89 -7.54 -2.05
C THR A 210 7.72 -9.04 -2.06
N ARG A 211 8.45 -9.75 -1.19
CA ARG A 211 8.37 -11.21 -1.04
C ARG A 211 7.90 -11.57 0.36
N ILE A 212 6.83 -12.37 0.47
CA ILE A 212 6.38 -12.90 1.76
C ILE A 212 7.36 -14.01 2.21
N LEU A 213 7.90 -13.84 3.42
CA LEU A 213 8.82 -14.79 4.06
C LEU A 213 8.05 -15.81 4.92
N SER A 214 7.17 -15.32 5.79
CA SER A 214 6.29 -16.14 6.63
C SER A 214 4.95 -15.44 6.88
N SER A 215 3.95 -16.21 7.27
CA SER A 215 2.66 -15.70 7.73
C SER A 215 2.21 -16.52 8.93
N ASP A 216 2.65 -16.12 10.12
CA ASP A 216 2.33 -16.81 11.36
C ASP A 216 0.88 -16.53 11.78
N GLU A 217 0.29 -17.45 12.56
CA GLU A 217 -1.08 -17.30 13.09
C GLU A 217 -1.09 -16.70 14.52
N ASP A 218 0.04 -16.74 15.23
CA ASP A 218 0.08 -16.46 16.67
C ASP A 218 0.66 -15.08 17.02
N GLY A 219 -0.21 -14.18 17.48
CA GLY A 219 0.11 -13.05 18.38
C GLY A 219 1.00 -11.92 17.86
N MET A 220 1.65 -12.05 16.71
CA MET A 220 2.48 -11.00 16.10
C MET A 220 1.66 -10.07 15.21
N PHE A 221 1.89 -8.76 15.35
CA PHE A 221 1.35 -7.73 14.46
C PHE A 221 2.49 -6.92 13.81
N PRO A 222 2.58 -6.86 12.47
CA PRO A 222 1.72 -7.57 11.50
C PRO A 222 1.90 -9.10 11.56
N PRO A 223 0.88 -9.90 11.22
CA PRO A 223 0.90 -11.38 11.32
C PRO A 223 1.63 -12.05 10.16
N TRP A 224 2.54 -11.33 9.51
CA TRP A 224 3.35 -11.83 8.42
C TRP A 224 4.63 -11.02 8.30
N THR A 225 5.66 -11.67 7.78
CA THR A 225 6.97 -11.10 7.52
C THR A 225 7.26 -11.12 6.04
N TYR A 226 8.01 -10.14 5.59
CA TYR A 226 8.34 -9.92 4.19
C TYR A 226 9.68 -9.22 4.08
N GLU A 227 10.23 -9.24 2.88
CA GLU A 227 11.37 -8.43 2.49
C GLU A 227 11.03 -7.63 1.23
N VAL A 228 11.73 -6.50 1.06
CA VAL A 228 11.63 -5.65 -0.11
C VAL A 228 12.99 -5.67 -0.82
N LEU A 229 13.03 -6.25 -2.01
CA LEU A 229 14.27 -6.48 -2.77
C LEU A 229 14.30 -5.66 -4.05
N PRO A 230 15.48 -5.27 -4.57
CA PRO A 230 15.60 -4.68 -5.89
C PRO A 230 14.92 -5.53 -6.96
N HIS A 231 14.07 -4.92 -7.77
CA HIS A 231 13.60 -5.50 -9.02
C HIS A 231 14.71 -5.32 -10.08
N ILE A 232 15.08 -6.41 -10.74
CA ILE A 232 16.08 -6.44 -11.81
C ILE A 232 15.42 -7.10 -13.01
N SER A 233 15.37 -6.39 -14.14
CA SER A 233 14.83 -6.90 -15.41
C SER A 233 15.81 -6.62 -16.55
N GLU A 234 15.67 -7.36 -17.65
CA GLU A 234 16.55 -7.20 -18.82
C GLU A 234 16.41 -5.81 -19.49
N ALA A 235 15.28 -5.14 -19.30
CA ALA A 235 14.94 -3.85 -19.91
C ALA A 235 14.83 -2.71 -18.87
N GLN A 236 15.82 -2.58 -17.99
CA GLN A 236 15.85 -1.52 -16.98
C GLN A 236 16.02 -0.13 -17.62
N VAL A 237 15.09 0.79 -17.33
CA VAL A 237 15.03 2.14 -17.94
C VAL A 237 15.61 3.25 -17.05
N TYR A 238 16.40 2.88 -16.05
CA TYR A 238 17.05 3.77 -15.10
C TYR A 238 18.41 3.19 -14.70
N ASN A 239 19.36 4.04 -14.35
CA ASN A 239 20.67 3.61 -13.89
C ASN A 239 20.61 3.20 -12.41
N GLU A 240 21.54 2.35 -11.95
CA GLU A 240 21.60 1.97 -10.52
C GLU A 240 21.79 3.17 -9.57
N GLU A 241 22.43 4.24 -10.04
CA GLU A 241 22.54 5.51 -9.29
C GLU A 241 21.20 6.22 -9.04
N ASP A 242 20.19 5.94 -9.87
CA ASP A 242 18.82 6.47 -9.72
C ASP A 242 17.95 5.59 -8.80
N ARG A 243 18.50 4.49 -8.26
CA ARG A 243 17.77 3.61 -7.36
C ARG A 243 17.58 4.29 -6.01
N VAL A 244 16.33 4.57 -5.66
CA VAL A 244 15.99 5.11 -4.34
C VAL A 244 15.86 3.98 -3.33
N SER A 245 16.02 4.29 -2.03
CA SER A 245 15.88 3.28 -0.98
C SER A 245 14.50 2.60 -0.99
N PRO A 246 14.41 1.32 -0.60
CA PRO A 246 13.13 0.62 -0.52
C PRO A 246 12.23 1.24 0.56
N THR A 247 10.95 1.34 0.23
CA THR A 247 9.90 1.80 1.14
C THR A 247 9.03 0.61 1.54
N ASP A 248 8.63 0.55 2.81
CA ASP A 248 7.71 -0.46 3.28
C ASP A 248 6.34 -0.37 2.56
N PRO A 249 5.83 -1.45 1.94
CA PRO A 249 4.64 -1.43 1.10
C PRO A 249 3.34 -1.20 1.88
N VAL A 250 3.35 -1.39 3.21
CA VAL A 250 2.19 -1.19 4.09
C VAL A 250 2.31 0.11 4.87
N TYR A 251 3.51 0.48 5.32
CA TYR A 251 3.69 1.60 6.27
C TYR A 251 4.29 2.86 5.65
N VAL A 252 4.78 2.78 4.40
CA VAL A 252 5.27 3.92 3.60
C VAL A 252 6.44 4.66 4.28
N ILE A 253 7.27 3.92 5.02
CA ILE A 253 8.50 4.37 5.65
C ILE A 253 9.61 3.33 5.42
N PRO A 254 10.89 3.66 5.60
CA PRO A 254 11.95 2.65 5.56
C PRO A 254 11.72 1.53 6.59
N GLU A 255 12.01 0.29 6.21
CA GLU A 255 11.70 -0.90 7.03
C GLU A 255 12.46 -0.91 8.37
N ASP A 256 13.72 -0.47 8.37
CA ASP A 256 14.54 -0.29 9.57
C ASP A 256 13.86 0.66 10.57
N ARG A 257 13.31 1.78 10.09
CA ARG A 257 12.59 2.75 10.93
C ARG A 257 11.31 2.17 11.51
N ARG A 258 10.56 1.38 10.73
CA ARG A 258 9.40 0.66 11.25
C ARG A 258 9.81 -0.29 12.38
N LYS A 259 10.84 -1.11 12.16
CA LYS A 259 11.35 -2.09 13.13
C LYS A 259 11.84 -1.41 14.41
N ASP A 260 12.58 -0.30 14.29
CA ASP A 260 13.05 0.51 15.42
C ASP A 260 11.88 0.99 16.28
N ILE A 261 10.84 1.57 15.67
CA ILE A 261 9.67 2.08 16.40
C ILE A 261 8.92 0.94 17.09
N MET A 262 8.64 -0.15 16.37
CA MET A 262 7.92 -1.30 16.93
C MET A 262 8.70 -1.97 18.07
N SER A 263 10.02 -2.09 17.95
CA SER A 263 10.90 -2.62 18.99
C SER A 263 10.88 -1.74 20.24
N TYR A 264 10.96 -0.42 20.04
CA TYR A 264 10.88 0.56 21.13
C TYR A 264 9.57 0.44 21.92
N PHE A 265 8.42 0.41 21.26
CA PHE A 265 7.13 0.30 21.96
C PHE A 265 6.86 -1.11 22.52
N SER A 266 7.38 -2.16 21.89
CA SER A 266 7.30 -3.52 22.47
C SER A 266 8.07 -3.64 23.80
N SER A 267 9.14 -2.87 23.96
CA SER A 267 9.91 -2.83 25.22
C SER A 267 9.24 -2.00 26.34
N ARG A 268 8.13 -1.30 26.05
CA ARG A 268 7.45 -0.37 26.96
C ARG A 268 5.97 -0.73 27.14
N PRO A 269 5.64 -1.84 27.83
CA PRO A 269 4.25 -2.18 28.10
C PRO A 269 3.56 -1.08 28.94
N GLY A 270 2.45 -0.51 28.44
CA GLY A 270 1.59 0.42 29.18
C GLY A 270 1.61 1.89 28.74
N PHE A 271 2.15 2.20 27.56
CA PHE A 271 1.92 3.49 26.86
C PHE A 271 0.96 3.31 25.68
#